data_AF-A0A969AV43-F1
#
_entry.id   AF-A0A969AV43-F1
#
_cell.length_a   1.000
_cell.length_b   1.000
_cell.length_c   1.000
_cell.angle_alpha   90.00
_cell.angle_beta   90.00
_cell.angle_gamma   90.00
#
_symmetry.space_group_name_H-M   'P 1'
#
loop_
_entity.id
_entity.type
_entity.pdbx_description
1 polymer ?
#
loop_
_entity_poly.entity_id
_entity_poly.type
_entity_poly.pdbx_seq_one_letter_code
_entity_poly.pdbx_strand_id
1 'polypeptide(L)'
;MIRFNLWAKFSIFLFLVWVVVSGSTLLILSKHLNQQAESDISDRAEIVLNAMQSVRNYTQDHLQPLLQDHPTAFIQEAIPNFGARMVFKEFQRQDQSLANFLYKEATPNPTNPKDLADAFESEIVQKLQQAIQTSHALEVSGYRLMNDQKVFYSARPLVVTDESCLQCHGNSKDAPQYLVDMYGSQNVWLEVK
;
A
#
# COMPACT_ATOMS: atom_id res chain seq x y z
N MET A 1 -1.93 -50.25 -38.50
CA MET A 1 -3.14 -49.64 -37.90
C MET A 1 -3.50 -50.41 -36.64
N ILE A 2 -3.33 -49.81 -35.45
CA ILE A 2 -3.69 -50.46 -34.19
C ILE A 2 -5.22 -50.57 -34.14
N ARG A 3 -5.75 -51.80 -34.20
CA ARG A 3 -7.19 -52.08 -34.27
C ARG A 3 -7.72 -52.24 -32.85
N PHE A 4 -8.19 -51.15 -32.25
CA PHE A 4 -8.79 -51.17 -30.92
C PHE A 4 -10.12 -51.94 -30.93
N ASN A 5 -10.23 -52.89 -30.02
CA ASN A 5 -11.48 -53.56 -29.63
C ASN A 5 -12.45 -52.55 -28.97
N LEU A 6 -13.76 -52.82 -29.05
CA LEU A 6 -14.83 -51.90 -28.61
C LEU A 6 -14.62 -51.38 -27.18
N TRP A 7 -14.14 -52.24 -26.29
CA TRP A 7 -13.80 -51.89 -24.92
C TRP A 7 -12.74 -50.80 -24.85
N ALA A 8 -11.65 -50.92 -25.60
CA ALA A 8 -10.58 -49.92 -25.60
C ALA A 8 -11.04 -48.56 -26.14
N LYS A 9 -11.91 -48.54 -27.17
CA LYS A 9 -12.51 -47.29 -27.67
C LYS A 9 -13.39 -46.62 -26.61
N PHE A 10 -14.18 -47.41 -25.88
CA PHE A 10 -15.02 -46.93 -24.80
C PHE A 10 -14.21 -46.39 -23.63
N SER A 11 -13.15 -47.10 -23.20
CA SER A 11 -12.25 -46.64 -22.15
C SER A 11 -11.51 -45.36 -22.51
N ILE A 12 -11.02 -45.23 -23.75
CA ILE A 12 -10.37 -43.99 -24.24
C ILE A 12 -11.36 -42.83 -24.22
N PHE A 13 -12.61 -43.05 -24.66
CA PHE A 13 -13.64 -42.03 -24.61
C PHE A 13 -13.92 -41.56 -23.18
N LEU A 14 -14.12 -42.49 -22.24
CA LEU A 14 -14.34 -42.14 -20.83
C LEU A 14 -13.14 -41.42 -20.22
N PHE A 15 -11.92 -41.84 -20.56
CA PHE A 15 -10.71 -41.16 -20.12
C PHE A 15 -10.64 -39.72 -20.64
N LEU A 16 -10.95 -39.50 -21.92
CA LEU A 16 -11.01 -38.15 -22.49
C LEU A 16 -12.05 -37.27 -21.80
N VAL A 17 -13.26 -37.81 -21.56
CA VAL A 17 -14.30 -37.09 -20.82
C VAL A 17 -13.82 -36.74 -19.42
N TRP A 18 -13.20 -37.67 -18.71
CA TRP A 18 -12.63 -37.43 -17.38
C TRP A 18 -11.57 -36.33 -17.40
N VAL A 19 -10.63 -36.38 -18.35
CA VAL A 19 -9.59 -35.34 -18.50
C VAL A 19 -10.21 -33.97 -18.76
N VAL A 20 -11.23 -33.88 -19.62
CA VAL A 20 -11.91 -32.60 -19.92
C VAL A 20 -12.64 -32.07 -18.70
N VAL A 21 -13.40 -32.91 -17.98
CA VAL A 21 -14.14 -32.51 -16.79
C VAL A 21 -13.18 -32.10 -15.67
N SER A 22 -12.17 -32.90 -15.37
CA SER A 22 -11.18 -32.58 -14.34
C SER A 22 -10.36 -31.34 -14.69
N GLY A 23 -9.94 -31.20 -15.95
CA GLY A 23 -9.21 -30.03 -16.43
C GLY A 23 -10.04 -28.75 -16.34
N SER A 24 -11.28 -28.76 -16.81
CA SER A 24 -12.19 -27.61 -16.69
C SER A 24 -12.48 -27.24 -15.24
N THR A 25 -12.72 -28.23 -14.38
CA THR A 25 -12.95 -28.01 -12.94
C THR A 25 -11.73 -27.37 -12.28
N LEU A 26 -10.53 -27.84 -12.58
CA LEU A 26 -9.28 -27.28 -12.04
C LEU A 26 -9.08 -25.82 -12.45
N LEU A 27 -9.34 -25.49 -13.72
CA LEU A 27 -9.22 -24.12 -14.24
C LEU A 27 -10.23 -23.17 -13.57
N ILE A 28 -11.50 -23.59 -13.45
CA ILE A 28 -12.54 -22.79 -12.80
C ILE A 28 -12.20 -22.57 -11.32
N LEU A 29 -11.82 -23.64 -10.62
CA LEU A 29 -11.47 -23.55 -9.21
C LEU A 29 -10.23 -22.67 -8.98
N SER A 30 -9.18 -22.83 -9.79
CA SER A 30 -7.97 -22.00 -9.70
C SER A 30 -8.28 -20.52 -9.93
N LYS A 31 -9.11 -20.20 -10.93
CA LYS A 31 -9.53 -18.83 -11.18
C LYS A 31 -10.33 -18.26 -10.00
N HIS A 32 -11.26 -19.04 -9.45
CA HIS A 32 -12.08 -18.61 -8.32
C HIS A 32 -11.24 -18.38 -7.05
N LEU A 33 -10.33 -19.30 -6.74
CA LEU A 33 -9.42 -19.17 -5.58
C LEU A 33 -8.50 -17.95 -5.71
N ASN A 34 -7.95 -17.68 -6.90
CA ASN A 34 -7.12 -16.50 -7.12
C ASN A 34 -7.92 -15.19 -6.96
N GLN A 35 -9.14 -15.14 -7.50
CA GLN A 35 -10.01 -13.97 -7.37
C GLN A 35 -10.44 -13.74 -5.92
N GLN A 36 -10.76 -14.82 -5.20
CA GLN A 36 -11.10 -14.76 -3.78
C GLN A 36 -9.90 -14.26 -2.96
N ALA A 37 -8.70 -14.81 -3.21
CA ALA A 37 -7.49 -14.37 -2.51
C ALA A 37 -7.17 -12.88 -2.78
N GLU A 38 -7.35 -12.42 -4.02
CA GLU A 38 -7.14 -11.00 -4.37
C GLU A 38 -8.17 -10.09 -3.68
N SER A 39 -9.44 -10.48 -3.65
CA SER A 39 -10.50 -9.76 -2.92
C SER A 39 -10.21 -9.71 -1.42
N ASP A 40 -9.91 -10.85 -0.80
CA ASP A 40 -9.65 -10.96 0.63
C ASP A 40 -8.43 -10.10 1.04
N ILE A 41 -7.38 -10.07 0.22
CA ILE A 41 -6.19 -9.23 0.47
C ILE A 41 -6.53 -7.75 0.25
N SER A 42 -7.31 -7.41 -0.77
CA SER A 42 -7.74 -6.04 -1.04
C SER A 42 -8.57 -5.47 0.11
N ASP A 43 -9.54 -6.23 0.62
CA ASP A 43 -10.39 -5.83 1.74
C ASP A 43 -9.57 -5.61 3.02
N ARG A 44 -8.58 -6.49 3.28
CA ARG A 44 -7.65 -6.32 4.41
C ARG A 44 -6.76 -5.09 4.23
N ALA A 45 -6.24 -4.87 3.03
CA ALA A 45 -5.43 -3.69 2.71
C ALA A 45 -6.24 -2.41 2.91
N GLU A 46 -7.50 -2.39 2.49
CA GLU A 46 -8.42 -1.27 2.73
C GLU A 46 -8.59 -0.97 4.22
N ILE A 47 -8.85 -1.99 5.05
CA ILE A 47 -8.97 -1.81 6.50
C ILE A 47 -7.69 -1.21 7.09
N VAL A 48 -6.52 -1.72 6.70
CA VAL A 48 -5.22 -1.20 7.16
C VAL A 48 -5.03 0.26 6.72
N LEU A 49 -5.27 0.57 5.45
CA LEU A 49 -5.10 1.92 4.91
C LEU A 49 -6.05 2.91 5.60
N ASN A 50 -7.32 2.56 5.78
CA ASN A 50 -8.30 3.38 6.48
C ASN A 50 -7.95 3.56 7.97
N ALA A 51 -7.45 2.52 8.63
CA ALA A 51 -7.01 2.61 10.02
C ALA A 51 -5.80 3.56 10.16
N MET A 52 -4.79 3.42 9.29
CA MET A 52 -3.61 4.27 9.32
C MET A 52 -3.93 5.73 8.96
N GLN A 53 -4.83 5.95 8.00
CA GLN A 53 -5.37 7.28 7.72
C GLN A 53 -6.08 7.87 8.95
N SER A 54 -6.85 7.05 9.69
CA SER A 54 -7.56 7.49 10.89
C SER A 54 -6.58 7.89 12.00
N VAL A 55 -5.49 7.13 12.20
CA VAL A 55 -4.41 7.50 13.12
C VAL A 55 -3.77 8.82 12.70
N ARG A 56 -3.47 8.97 11.40
CA ARG A 56 -2.89 10.18 10.84
C ARG A 56 -3.79 11.41 11.11
N ASN A 57 -5.08 11.30 10.82
CA ASN A 57 -6.05 12.36 11.07
C ASN A 57 -6.16 12.69 12.55
N TYR A 58 -6.23 11.67 13.43
CA TYR A 58 -6.25 11.91 14.87
C TYR A 58 -5.01 12.65 15.37
N THR A 59 -3.82 12.26 14.91
CA THR A 59 -2.57 12.95 15.25
C THR A 59 -2.58 14.40 14.77
N GLN A 60 -3.05 14.67 13.54
CA GLN A 60 -3.13 16.02 12.98
C GLN A 60 -4.17 16.89 13.71
N ASP A 61 -5.39 16.38 13.88
CA ASP A 61 -6.54 17.17 14.30
C ASP A 61 -6.63 17.34 15.82
N HIS A 62 -6.06 16.39 16.59
CA HIS A 62 -6.17 16.38 18.05
C HIS A 62 -4.83 16.48 18.79
N LEU A 63 -3.74 15.88 18.29
CA LEU A 63 -2.46 15.91 19.01
C LEU A 63 -1.67 17.18 18.70
N GLN A 64 -1.53 17.55 17.43
CA GLN A 64 -0.73 18.72 17.06
C GLN A 64 -1.17 20.02 17.74
N PRO A 65 -2.48 20.37 17.82
CA PRO A 65 -2.90 21.61 18.47
C PRO A 65 -2.47 21.70 19.94
N LEU A 66 -2.43 20.58 20.67
CA LEU A 66 -2.03 20.53 22.07
C LEU A 66 -0.54 20.82 22.29
N LEU A 67 0.27 20.71 21.24
CA LEU A 67 1.71 20.89 21.29
C LEU A 67 2.16 22.29 20.85
N GLN A 68 1.29 23.04 20.19
CA GLN A 68 1.58 24.43 19.81
C GLN A 68 1.79 25.33 21.04
N ASP A 69 1.14 25.02 22.16
CA ASP A 69 1.25 25.79 23.41
C ASP A 69 2.53 25.48 24.23
N HIS A 70 3.28 24.42 23.87
CA HIS A 70 4.47 23.98 24.60
C HIS A 70 5.63 23.59 23.65
N PRO A 71 6.25 24.56 22.96
CA PRO A 71 7.21 24.31 21.87
C PRO A 71 8.61 23.83 22.31
N THR A 72 8.80 23.44 23.58
CA THR A 72 10.15 23.28 24.14
C THR A 72 10.79 21.91 23.88
N ALA A 73 10.06 20.93 23.35
CA ALA A 73 10.62 19.64 22.96
C ALA A 73 9.95 19.04 21.72
N PHE A 74 10.78 18.49 20.83
CA PHE A 74 10.31 17.70 19.70
C PHE A 74 9.68 16.38 20.16
N ILE A 75 8.49 16.07 19.64
CA ILE A 75 7.76 14.83 19.92
C ILE A 75 7.45 14.14 18.60
N GLN A 76 8.12 13.01 18.33
CA GLN A 76 7.96 12.26 17.07
C GLN A 76 6.54 11.71 16.91
N GLU A 77 5.90 11.36 18.01
CA GLU A 77 4.55 10.83 18.11
C GLU A 77 3.48 11.82 17.62
N ALA A 78 3.84 13.10 17.53
CA ALA A 78 2.99 14.16 16.97
C ALA A 78 3.09 14.29 15.44
N ILE A 79 4.00 13.57 14.80
CA ILE A 79 4.11 13.52 13.35
C ILE A 79 3.11 12.47 12.83
N PRO A 80 2.13 12.84 12.00
CA PRO A 80 1.06 11.92 11.60
C PRO A 80 1.54 10.62 10.92
N ASN A 81 2.49 10.73 9.99
CA ASN A 81 3.10 9.57 9.31
C ASN A 81 3.84 8.66 10.33
N PHE A 82 4.57 9.24 11.30
CA PHE A 82 5.26 8.46 12.32
C PHE A 82 4.26 7.67 13.17
N GLY A 83 3.19 8.32 13.65
CA GLY A 83 2.12 7.67 14.40
C GLY A 83 1.49 6.52 13.64
N ALA A 84 1.08 6.74 12.39
CA ALA A 84 0.52 5.71 11.52
C ALA A 84 1.47 4.51 11.36
N ARG A 85 2.74 4.75 11.02
CA ARG A 85 3.73 3.67 10.87
C ARG A 85 3.99 2.90 12.15
N MET A 86 4.02 3.56 13.30
CA MET A 86 4.24 2.89 14.58
C MET A 86 3.03 2.06 15.00
N VAL A 87 1.81 2.57 14.82
CA VAL A 87 0.58 1.79 15.06
C VAL A 87 0.51 0.59 14.12
N PHE A 88 0.85 0.75 12.84
CA PHE A 88 0.93 -0.39 11.91
C PHE A 88 1.91 -1.48 12.39
N LYS A 89 3.09 -1.09 12.89
CA LYS A 89 4.04 -2.06 13.46
C LYS A 89 3.45 -2.80 14.65
N GLU A 90 2.70 -2.11 15.52
CA GLU A 90 2.02 -2.77 16.62
C GLU A 90 0.92 -3.73 16.13
N PHE A 91 0.18 -3.39 15.06
CA PHE A 91 -0.75 -4.32 14.40
C PHE A 91 -0.04 -5.59 13.92
N GLN A 92 1.11 -5.46 13.25
CA GLN A 92 1.91 -6.61 12.81
C GLN A 92 2.40 -7.48 13.98
N ARG A 93 2.72 -6.87 15.12
CA ARG A 93 3.16 -7.60 16.32
C ARG A 93 2.03 -8.37 16.99
N GLN A 94 0.80 -7.85 16.92
CA GLN A 94 -0.37 -8.43 17.58
C GLN A 94 -1.08 -9.46 16.71
N ASP A 95 -1.15 -9.25 15.39
CA ASP A 95 -1.83 -10.14 14.46
C ASP A 95 -0.85 -10.74 13.44
N GLN A 96 -0.59 -12.04 13.59
CA GLN A 96 0.24 -12.81 12.68
C GLN A 96 -0.28 -12.78 11.23
N SER A 97 -1.58 -12.56 11.02
CA SER A 97 -2.17 -12.45 9.69
C SER A 97 -1.67 -11.22 8.91
N LEU A 98 -1.15 -10.21 9.62
CA LEU A 98 -0.56 -9.00 9.06
C LEU A 98 0.97 -9.04 8.97
N ALA A 99 1.62 -10.13 9.42
CA ALA A 99 3.08 -10.21 9.47
C ALA A 99 3.77 -10.04 8.09
N ASN A 100 3.07 -10.40 7.01
CA ASN A 100 3.57 -10.26 5.63
C ASN A 100 3.09 -8.98 4.92
N PHE A 101 2.31 -8.13 5.59
CA PHE A 101 1.91 -6.85 5.03
C PHE A 101 3.04 -5.84 5.17
N LEU A 102 3.14 -4.89 4.25
CA LEU A 102 4.02 -3.74 4.37
C LEU A 102 3.20 -2.48 4.16
N TYR A 103 3.41 -1.50 5.04
CA TYR A 103 2.82 -0.19 4.94
C TYR A 103 3.91 0.86 4.78
N LYS A 104 3.74 1.72 3.78
CA LYS A 104 4.66 2.81 3.46
C LYS A 104 3.89 3.97 2.84
N GLU A 105 4.11 5.17 3.34
CA GLU A 105 3.66 6.42 2.72
C GLU A 105 4.72 6.88 1.70
N ALA A 106 4.76 6.24 0.52
CA ALA A 106 5.80 6.50 -0.47
C ALA A 106 5.59 7.85 -1.19
N THR A 107 6.64 8.67 -1.25
CA THR A 107 6.62 9.96 -1.95
C THR A 107 7.96 10.21 -2.68
N PRO A 108 7.97 10.89 -3.84
CA PRO A 108 9.21 11.21 -4.55
C PRO A 108 10.11 12.19 -3.78
N ASN A 109 9.57 12.92 -2.80
CA ASN A 109 10.33 13.89 -2.02
C ASN A 109 9.90 13.86 -0.54
N PRO A 110 10.33 12.85 0.23
CA PRO A 110 9.94 12.70 1.63
C PRO A 110 10.84 13.50 2.57
N THR A 111 10.30 13.88 3.72
CA THR A 111 11.13 14.33 4.85
C THR A 111 11.92 13.19 5.49
N ASN A 112 11.31 12.00 5.58
CA ASN A 112 12.00 10.81 6.06
C ASN A 112 12.54 10.00 4.86
N PRO A 113 13.86 9.80 4.71
CA PRO A 113 14.42 9.05 3.58
C PRO A 113 13.89 7.62 3.44
N LYS A 114 13.36 7.02 4.52
CA LYS A 114 12.72 5.69 4.47
C LYS A 114 11.43 5.67 3.64
N ASP A 115 10.83 6.82 3.42
CA ASP A 115 9.58 7.00 2.70
C ASP A 115 9.82 7.38 1.23
N LEU A 116 11.09 7.39 0.79
CA LEU A 116 11.45 7.71 -0.60
C LEU A 116 10.90 6.65 -1.53
N ALA A 117 10.12 7.09 -2.51
CA ALA A 117 9.55 6.22 -3.52
C ALA A 117 10.66 5.51 -4.32
N ASP A 118 10.57 4.19 -4.42
CA ASP A 118 11.38 3.44 -5.36
C ASP A 118 10.89 3.64 -6.82
N ALA A 119 11.54 3.01 -7.79
CA ALA A 119 11.17 3.16 -9.20
C ALA A 119 9.72 2.71 -9.48
N PHE A 120 9.28 1.61 -8.85
CA PHE A 120 7.93 1.09 -9.00
C PHE A 120 6.91 2.01 -8.32
N GLU A 121 7.17 2.42 -7.09
CA GLU A 121 6.31 3.32 -6.31
C GLU A 121 6.18 4.68 -7.01
N SER A 122 7.25 5.17 -7.65
CA SER A 122 7.22 6.41 -8.43
C SER A 122 6.25 6.34 -9.62
N GLU A 123 6.19 5.20 -10.32
CA GLU A 123 5.19 4.99 -11.38
C GLU A 123 3.77 4.99 -10.83
N ILE A 124 3.56 4.40 -9.65
CA ILE A 124 2.26 4.39 -8.97
C ILE A 124 1.84 5.80 -8.55
N VAL A 125 2.77 6.59 -7.99
CA VAL A 125 2.53 8.00 -7.64
C VAL A 125 2.08 8.78 -8.88
N GLN A 126 2.76 8.63 -10.02
CA GLN A 126 2.37 9.31 -11.26
C GLN A 126 0.99 8.88 -11.76
N LYS A 127 0.68 7.58 -11.72
CA LYS A 127 -0.65 7.06 -12.09
C LYS A 127 -1.74 7.63 -11.18
N LEU A 128 -1.50 7.68 -9.88
CA LEU A 128 -2.45 8.24 -8.91
C LEU A 128 -2.64 9.75 -9.11
N GLN A 129 -1.56 10.51 -9.36
CA GLN A 129 -1.65 11.94 -9.68
C GLN A 129 -2.52 12.20 -10.92
N GLN A 130 -2.32 11.41 -11.99
CA GLN A 130 -3.14 11.51 -13.20
C GLN A 130 -4.61 11.08 -12.94
N ALA A 131 -4.83 10.04 -12.15
CA ALA A 131 -6.16 9.54 -11.81
C ALA A 131 -6.98 10.57 -11.01
N ILE A 132 -6.35 11.26 -10.04
CA ILE A 132 -6.98 12.35 -9.28
C ILE A 132 -7.48 13.46 -10.21
N GLN A 133 -6.75 13.76 -11.29
CA GLN A 133 -7.11 14.82 -12.25
C GLN A 133 -8.20 14.39 -13.25
N THR A 134 -8.31 13.10 -13.58
CA THR A 134 -9.07 12.64 -14.76
C THR A 134 -10.30 11.80 -14.45
N SER A 135 -10.26 10.96 -13.40
CA SER A 135 -11.24 9.90 -13.20
C SER A 135 -11.72 9.76 -11.76
N HIS A 136 -11.15 10.51 -10.82
CA HIS A 136 -11.39 10.37 -9.38
C HIS A 136 -11.19 8.94 -8.85
N ALA A 137 -10.42 8.09 -9.55
CA ALA A 137 -10.08 6.78 -9.05
C ALA A 137 -9.17 6.93 -7.82
N LEU A 138 -9.64 6.46 -6.66
CA LEU A 138 -9.00 6.65 -5.36
C LEU A 138 -8.07 5.49 -4.98
N GLU A 139 -7.96 4.46 -5.83
CA GLU A 139 -7.14 3.29 -5.55
C GLU A 139 -6.59 2.69 -6.84
N VAL A 140 -5.33 2.26 -6.78
CA VAL A 140 -4.71 1.40 -7.79
C VAL A 140 -4.10 0.19 -7.11
N SER A 141 -4.32 -0.98 -7.68
CA SER A 141 -3.83 -2.25 -7.15
C SER A 141 -3.30 -3.15 -8.25
N GLY A 142 -2.58 -4.20 -7.86
CA GLY A 142 -2.03 -5.16 -8.79
C GLY A 142 -0.90 -5.96 -8.17
N TYR A 143 0.02 -6.41 -9.01
CA TYR A 143 1.16 -7.22 -8.56
C TYR A 143 2.48 -6.59 -8.95
N ARG A 144 3.47 -6.70 -8.06
CA ARG A 144 4.87 -6.35 -8.32
C ARG A 144 5.79 -7.49 -7.92
N LEU A 145 7.00 -7.48 -8.45
CA LEU A 145 8.10 -8.28 -7.90
C LEU A 145 8.79 -7.46 -6.81
N MET A 146 9.06 -8.09 -5.68
CA MET A 146 9.79 -7.53 -4.57
C MET A 146 10.65 -8.65 -3.96
N ASN A 147 11.97 -8.50 -4.00
CA ASN A 147 12.93 -9.55 -3.59
C ASN A 147 12.66 -10.91 -4.26
N ASP A 148 12.46 -10.90 -5.58
CA ASP A 148 12.09 -12.07 -6.40
C ASP A 148 10.77 -12.77 -6.03
N GLN A 149 9.97 -12.17 -5.16
CA GLN A 149 8.65 -12.65 -4.80
C GLN A 149 7.56 -11.80 -5.45
N LYS A 150 6.54 -12.46 -6.01
CA LYS A 150 5.35 -11.78 -6.52
C LYS A 150 4.47 -11.40 -5.33
N VAL A 151 4.27 -10.11 -5.14
CA VAL A 151 3.43 -9.56 -4.05
C VAL A 151 2.31 -8.73 -4.65
N PHE A 152 1.15 -8.77 -3.98
CA PHE A 152 0.04 -7.88 -4.28
C PHE A 152 0.26 -6.52 -3.60
N TYR A 153 -0.11 -5.44 -4.27
CA TYR A 153 -0.09 -4.10 -3.71
C TYR A 153 -1.46 -3.43 -3.89
N SER A 154 -1.84 -2.60 -2.93
CA SER A 154 -2.93 -1.63 -3.02
C SER A 154 -2.38 -0.27 -2.59
N ALA A 155 -2.68 0.76 -3.38
CA ALA A 155 -2.18 2.11 -3.16
C ALA A 155 -3.30 3.14 -3.37
N ARG A 156 -3.39 4.09 -2.44
CA ARG A 156 -4.34 5.20 -2.46
C ARG A 156 -3.58 6.53 -2.42
N PRO A 157 -4.12 7.60 -3.02
CA PRO A 157 -3.46 8.89 -2.95
C PRO A 157 -3.58 9.49 -1.54
N LEU A 158 -2.46 9.99 -1.01
CA LEU A 158 -2.47 10.83 0.18
C LEU A 158 -2.52 12.30 -0.27
N VAL A 159 -3.72 12.88 -0.26
CA VAL A 159 -3.94 14.26 -0.68
C VAL A 159 -3.82 15.18 0.53
N VAL A 160 -2.86 16.11 0.47
CA VAL A 160 -2.72 17.16 1.48
C VAL A 160 -3.60 18.34 1.06
N THR A 161 -4.67 18.57 1.82
CA THR A 161 -5.60 19.69 1.58
C THR A 161 -5.52 20.79 2.63
N ASP A 162 -4.82 20.55 3.73
CA ASP A 162 -4.72 21.48 4.86
C ASP A 162 -3.42 22.29 4.78
N GLU A 163 -3.54 23.62 4.79
CA GLU A 163 -2.40 24.55 4.78
C GLU A 163 -1.51 24.41 6.02
N SER A 164 -2.04 23.89 7.14
CA SER A 164 -1.26 23.59 8.34
C SER A 164 -0.08 22.65 8.07
N CYS A 165 -0.20 21.77 7.06
CA CYS A 165 0.88 20.87 6.66
C CYS A 165 2.10 21.63 6.11
N LEU A 166 1.91 22.83 5.56
CA LEU A 166 2.98 23.66 5.02
C LEU A 166 3.84 24.30 6.11
N GLN A 167 3.42 24.27 7.38
CA GLN A 167 4.25 24.70 8.51
C GLN A 167 5.53 23.87 8.62
N CYS A 168 5.48 22.60 8.23
CA CYS A 168 6.64 21.68 8.27
C CYS A 168 7.11 21.26 6.88
N HIS A 169 6.21 21.25 5.89
CA HIS A 169 6.49 20.76 4.53
C HIS A 169 6.53 21.88 3.47
N GLY A 170 6.50 23.15 3.89
CA GLY A 170 6.59 24.32 3.00
C GLY A 170 8.03 24.70 2.67
N ASN A 171 8.39 25.95 2.94
CA ASN A 171 9.75 26.42 2.71
C ASN A 171 10.73 25.83 3.73
N SER A 172 11.88 25.35 3.25
CA SER A 172 12.97 24.84 4.11
C SER A 172 13.42 25.84 5.19
N LYS A 173 13.29 27.15 4.93
CA LYS A 173 13.64 28.21 5.90
C LYS A 173 12.65 28.33 7.06
N ASP A 174 11.40 27.93 6.82
CA ASP A 174 10.31 28.00 7.80
C ASP A 174 10.15 26.66 8.53
N ALA A 175 10.86 25.62 8.07
CA ALA A 175 10.83 24.31 8.67
C ALA A 175 11.34 24.36 10.13
N PRO A 176 10.66 23.68 11.07
CA PRO A 176 11.12 23.63 12.44
C PRO A 176 12.55 23.08 12.57
N GLN A 177 13.38 23.72 13.40
CA GLN A 177 14.80 23.39 13.56
C GLN A 177 15.03 21.90 13.89
N TYR A 178 14.15 21.30 14.69
CA TYR A 178 14.27 19.88 15.05
C TYR A 178 14.14 18.93 13.84
N LEU A 179 13.35 19.28 12.80
CA LEU A 179 13.27 18.48 11.58
C LEU A 179 14.57 18.58 10.79
N VAL A 180 15.17 19.77 10.74
CA VAL A 180 16.46 20.01 10.12
C VAL A 180 17.55 19.23 10.84
N ASP A 181 17.54 19.23 12.18
CA ASP A 181 18.50 18.49 13.00
C ASP A 181 18.40 16.97 12.80
N MET A 182 17.18 16.45 12.62
CA MET A 182 16.93 15.00 12.46
C MET A 182 17.15 14.49 11.04
N TYR A 183 16.69 15.24 10.04
CA TYR A 183 16.62 14.77 8.65
C TYR A 183 17.54 15.52 7.69
N GLY A 184 18.14 16.64 8.11
CA GLY A 184 18.95 17.51 7.27
C GLY A 184 18.11 18.46 6.43
N SER A 185 18.62 19.67 6.20
CA SER A 185 17.90 20.76 5.52
C SER A 185 17.43 20.41 4.09
N GLN A 186 18.15 19.50 3.41
CA GLN A 186 17.82 19.03 2.07
C GLN A 186 16.55 18.17 2.00
N ASN A 187 16.13 17.55 3.11
CA ASN A 187 14.97 16.66 3.16
C ASN A 187 13.73 17.36 3.72
N VAL A 188 13.85 18.54 4.35
CA VAL A 188 12.70 19.25 4.96
C VAL A 188 11.96 20.17 3.97
N TRP A 189 12.05 19.86 2.68
CA TRP A 189 11.58 20.71 1.61
C TRP A 189 10.65 19.96 0.67
N LEU A 190 9.51 20.55 0.34
CA LEU A 190 8.76 20.21 -0.87
C LEU A 190 8.98 21.33 -1.89
N GLU A 191 9.66 21.08 -3.02
CA GLU A 191 9.26 21.80 -4.25
C GLU A 191 7.87 21.26 -4.57
N VAL A 192 6.85 22.02 -4.20
CA VAL A 192 5.55 21.87 -4.84
C VAL A 192 5.76 22.36 -6.26
N LYS A 193 6.01 21.43 -7.19
CA LYS A 193 5.88 21.66 -8.63
C LYS A 193 4.52 21.17 -9.10
#